data_AF-A0A964LJ76-F1
#
_entry.id   AF-A0A964LJ76-F1
#
_cell.length_a   1.000
_cell.length_b   1.000
_cell.length_c   1.000
_cell.angle_alpha   90.00
_cell.angle_beta   90.00
_cell.angle_gamma   90.00
#
_symmetry.space_group_name_H-M   'P 1'
#
loop_
_entity.id
_entity.type
_entity.pdbx_description
1 polymer ?
#
loop_
_entity_poly.entity_id
_entity_poly.type
_entity_poly.pdbx_seq_one_letter_code
_entity_poly.pdbx_strand_id
1 'polypeptide(L)'
;MDLPEGIYKELKMQVHTPVGGTEGGGFLEAHPEFADISVKVTGTFNGAPFTFTTAVTAEVKIDLDTPVEVTAGKPAAMTLQIDLGTWFAGAAGAILNPMAPSQQVRSQIEQNIRRSFHAFEDEDRDGDPD
;
A
#
# COMPACT_ATOMS: atom_id res chain seq x y z
N MET A 1 10.57 -11.68 -13.03
CA MET A 1 10.65 -10.45 -13.84
C MET A 1 12.05 -9.93 -13.64
N ASP A 2 12.85 -9.87 -14.70
CA ASP A 2 14.23 -9.42 -14.60
C ASP A 2 14.29 -7.97 -15.07
N LEU A 3 14.86 -7.09 -14.23
CA LEU A 3 15.09 -5.70 -14.59
C LEU A 3 16.33 -5.61 -15.50
N PRO A 4 16.28 -4.88 -16.63
CA PRO A 4 17.44 -4.61 -17.45
C PRO A 4 18.58 -3.96 -16.65
N GLU A 5 19.82 -4.18 -17.08
CA GLU A 5 20.95 -3.42 -16.53
C GLU A 5 20.79 -1.94 -16.85
N GLY A 6 21.11 -1.08 -15.89
CA GLY A 6 20.99 0.35 -16.07
C GLY A 6 20.94 1.14 -14.77
N ILE A 7 20.84 2.46 -14.93
CA ILE A 7 20.72 3.40 -13.82
C ILE A 7 19.27 3.85 -13.73
N TYR A 8 18.66 3.60 -12.57
CA TYR A 8 17.28 3.95 -12.27
C TYR A 8 17.25 5.14 -11.30
N LYS A 9 16.36 6.09 -11.57
CA LYS A 9 16.24 7.34 -10.79
C LYS A 9 14.87 7.52 -10.14
N GLU A 10 13.90 6.72 -10.54
CA GLU A 10 12.54 6.78 -10.02
C GLU A 10 12.04 5.35 -9.79
N LEU A 11 11.36 5.13 -8.66
CA LEU A 11 10.49 3.99 -8.47
C LEU A 11 9.04 4.48 -8.51
N LYS A 12 8.23 3.80 -9.32
CA LYS A 12 6.77 3.96 -9.30
C LYS A 12 6.10 2.64 -8.96
N MET A 13 5.23 2.66 -7.95
CA MET A 13 4.32 1.57 -7.63
C MET A 13 2.88 2.07 -7.63
N GLN A 14 1.95 1.17 -7.93
CA GLN A 14 0.53 1.47 -7.90
C GLN A 14 -0.22 0.37 -7.15
N VAL A 15 -1.02 0.77 -6.18
CA VAL A 15 -2.04 -0.08 -5.58
C VAL A 15 -3.34 0.18 -6.34
N HIS A 16 -3.94 -0.87 -6.87
CA HIS A 16 -5.24 -0.79 -7.52
C HIS A 16 -5.98 -2.12 -7.41
N THR A 17 -7.25 -2.13 -7.81
CA THR A 17 -8.05 -3.36 -7.86
C THR A 17 -7.42 -4.28 -8.89
N PRO A 18 -7.18 -5.55 -8.57
CA PRO A 18 -6.63 -6.49 -9.53
C PRO A 18 -7.53 -6.58 -10.76
N VAL A 19 -6.92 -6.58 -11.94
CA VAL A 19 -7.63 -6.81 -13.20
C VAL A 19 -7.28 -8.22 -13.72
N GLY A 20 -8.25 -8.87 -14.36
CA GLY A 20 -8.00 -10.15 -15.02
C GLY A 20 -6.95 -10.03 -16.12
N GLY A 21 -6.34 -11.16 -16.51
CA GLY A 21 -5.28 -11.21 -17.52
C GLY A 21 -3.89 -11.41 -16.91
N THR A 22 -2.85 -10.95 -17.60
CA THR A 22 -1.45 -11.23 -17.23
C THR A 22 -0.97 -10.53 -15.96
N GLU A 23 -1.62 -9.42 -15.56
CA GLU A 23 -1.18 -8.60 -14.43
C GLU A 23 -1.81 -9.02 -13.09
N GLY A 24 -3.08 -9.44 -13.09
CA GLY A 24 -3.80 -9.80 -11.86
C GLY A 24 -4.51 -11.15 -11.90
N GLY A 25 -4.45 -11.90 -13.01
CA GLY A 25 -5.19 -13.16 -13.19
C GLY A 25 -4.85 -14.21 -12.14
N GLY A 26 -3.55 -14.52 -11.96
CA GLY A 26 -3.13 -15.51 -10.95
C GLY A 26 -3.45 -15.11 -9.51
N PHE A 27 -3.39 -13.80 -9.21
CA PHE A 27 -3.79 -13.29 -7.90
C PHE A 27 -5.30 -13.44 -7.68
N LEU A 28 -6.14 -13.08 -8.67
CA LEU A 28 -7.59 -13.21 -8.59
C LEU A 28 -8.06 -14.68 -8.56
N GLU A 29 -7.36 -15.59 -9.23
CA GLU A 29 -7.64 -17.04 -9.13
C GLU A 29 -7.40 -17.56 -7.71
N ALA A 30 -6.34 -17.12 -7.04
CA ALA A 30 -6.03 -17.49 -5.66
C ALA A 30 -6.88 -16.73 -4.64
N HIS A 31 -7.31 -15.51 -4.96
CA HIS A 31 -8.00 -14.57 -4.06
C HIS A 31 -9.22 -13.94 -4.75
N PRO A 32 -10.27 -14.73 -5.05
CA PRO A 32 -11.45 -14.23 -5.75
C PRO A 32 -12.20 -13.14 -4.97
N GLU A 33 -12.00 -13.04 -3.65
CA GLU A 33 -12.59 -11.98 -2.84
C GLU A 33 -12.04 -10.58 -3.13
N PHE A 34 -10.96 -10.48 -3.92
CA PHE A 34 -10.37 -9.20 -4.35
C PHE A 34 -10.87 -8.70 -5.71
N ALA A 35 -11.85 -9.35 -6.33
CA ALA A 35 -12.35 -8.97 -7.66
C ALA A 35 -12.72 -7.47 -7.78
N ASP A 36 -13.29 -6.88 -6.73
CA ASP A 36 -13.76 -5.48 -6.72
C ASP A 36 -13.08 -4.63 -5.63
N ILE A 37 -12.03 -5.12 -4.98
CA ILE A 37 -11.36 -4.43 -3.87
C ILE A 37 -9.85 -4.46 -4.03
N SER A 38 -9.18 -3.45 -3.49
CA SER A 38 -7.71 -3.41 -3.44
C SER A 38 -7.17 -3.52 -2.02
N VAL A 39 -8.02 -3.32 -1.01
CA VAL A 39 -7.65 -3.41 0.40
C VAL A 39 -8.71 -4.21 1.16
N LYS A 40 -8.24 -5.20 1.93
CA LYS A 40 -9.03 -5.95 2.91
C LYS A 40 -8.29 -5.93 4.25
N VAL A 41 -8.95 -5.43 5.29
CA VAL A 41 -8.46 -5.44 6.67
C VAL A 41 -9.38 -6.32 7.50
N THR A 42 -8.82 -7.32 8.17
CA THR A 42 -9.54 -8.18 9.11
C THR A 42 -8.95 -8.01 10.50
N GLY A 43 -9.80 -7.89 11.51
CA GLY A 43 -9.32 -7.71 12.87
C GLY A 43 -10.43 -7.75 13.90
N THR A 44 -10.18 -7.14 15.05
CA THR A 44 -11.15 -7.01 16.13
C THR A 44 -11.23 -5.56 16.58
N PHE A 45 -12.44 -5.03 16.75
CA PHE A 45 -12.71 -3.70 17.25
C PHE A 45 -13.70 -3.79 18.41
N ASN A 46 -13.30 -3.32 19.60
CA ASN A 46 -14.08 -3.44 20.84
C ASN A 46 -14.57 -4.87 21.14
N GLY A 47 -13.73 -5.88 20.86
CA GLY A 47 -14.05 -7.29 21.08
C GLY A 47 -14.92 -7.95 20.00
N ALA A 48 -15.39 -7.20 19.00
CA ALA A 48 -16.12 -7.75 17.87
C ALA A 48 -15.20 -7.93 16.64
N PRO A 49 -15.24 -9.09 15.96
CA PRO A 49 -14.50 -9.25 14.71
C PRO A 49 -15.06 -8.33 13.63
N PHE A 50 -14.19 -7.76 12.80
CA PHE A 50 -14.59 -6.94 11.67
C PHE A 50 -13.78 -7.28 10.42
N THR A 51 -14.39 -7.02 9.26
CA THR A 51 -13.74 -6.99 7.96
C THR A 51 -14.07 -5.67 7.28
N PHE A 52 -13.06 -4.86 7.00
CA PHE A 52 -13.18 -3.63 6.22
C PHE A 52 -12.60 -3.87 4.83
N THR A 53 -13.40 -3.65 3.80
CA THR A 53 -12.96 -3.76 2.40
C THR A 53 -13.16 -2.44 1.68
N THR A 54 -12.25 -2.07 0.78
CA THR A 54 -12.38 -0.89 -0.08
C THR A 54 -11.62 -1.04 -1.40
N ALA A 55 -12.07 -0.27 -2.40
CA ALA A 55 -11.42 -0.10 -3.69
C ALA A 55 -10.74 1.28 -3.71
N VAL A 56 -9.47 1.30 -3.34
CA VAL A 56 -8.63 2.49 -3.43
C VAL A 56 -7.58 2.32 -4.52
N THR A 57 -7.27 3.43 -5.18
CA THR A 57 -6.09 3.54 -6.03
C THR A 57 -5.11 4.47 -5.34
N ALA A 58 -3.87 4.02 -5.18
CA ALA A 58 -2.79 4.85 -4.67
C ALA A 58 -1.57 4.69 -5.57
N GLU A 59 -0.88 5.78 -5.86
CA GLU A 59 0.42 5.75 -6.53
C GLU A 59 1.48 6.11 -5.50
N VAL A 60 2.54 5.31 -5.45
CA VAL A 60 3.76 5.59 -4.73
C VAL A 60 4.80 5.96 -5.77
N LYS A 61 5.38 7.15 -5.64
CA LYS A 61 6.51 7.60 -6.46
C LYS A 61 7.63 8.01 -5.53
N ILE A 62 8.82 7.52 -5.82
CA ILE A 62 10.06 7.88 -5.12
C ILE A 62 11.00 8.33 -6.20
N ASP A 63 11.41 9.60 -6.13
CA ASP A 63 12.63 10.05 -6.80
C ASP A 63 13.79 9.60 -5.90
N LEU A 64 14.76 8.90 -6.49
CA LEU A 64 15.93 8.42 -5.77
C LEU A 64 17.00 9.52 -5.78
N ASP A 65 17.42 9.99 -4.61
CA ASP A 65 18.51 10.96 -4.51
C ASP A 65 19.81 10.31 -4.95
N THR A 66 20.03 9.05 -4.57
CA THR A 66 21.08 8.19 -5.12
C THR A 66 20.52 7.22 -6.17
N PRO A 67 20.85 7.36 -7.47
CA PRO A 67 20.38 6.43 -8.49
C PRO A 67 20.81 4.99 -8.22
N VAL A 68 19.88 4.05 -8.35
CA VAL A 68 20.17 2.61 -8.19
C VAL A 68 20.73 2.06 -9.49
N GLU A 69 21.97 1.56 -9.44
CA GLU A 69 22.59 0.81 -10.54
C GLU A 69 22.19 -0.66 -10.43
N VAL A 70 21.44 -1.14 -11.44
CA VAL A 70 21.12 -2.56 -11.60
C VAL A 70 22.20 -3.19 -12.48
N THR A 71 22.96 -4.11 -11.92
CA THR A 71 23.96 -4.92 -12.63
C THR A 71 23.55 -6.39 -12.58
N ALA A 72 23.78 -7.15 -13.66
CA ALA A 72 23.48 -8.58 -13.66
C ALA A 72 24.17 -9.31 -12.49
N GLY A 73 23.39 -10.14 -11.81
CA GLY A 73 23.86 -10.94 -10.67
C GLY A 73 24.04 -10.15 -9.37
N LYS A 74 23.71 -8.85 -9.32
CA LYS A 74 23.68 -8.06 -8.08
C LYS A 74 22.23 -7.70 -7.72
N PRO A 75 21.77 -8.01 -6.49
CA PRO A 75 20.47 -7.57 -6.03
C PRO A 75 20.47 -6.07 -5.75
N ALA A 76 19.47 -5.36 -6.26
CA ALA A 76 19.07 -4.04 -5.75
C ALA A 76 18.05 -4.23 -4.62
N ALA A 77 18.17 -3.45 -3.54
CA ALA A 77 17.25 -3.48 -2.42
C ALA A 77 16.47 -2.17 -2.34
N MET A 78 15.17 -2.26 -2.08
CA MET A 78 14.30 -1.12 -1.84
C MET A 78 13.36 -1.45 -0.69
N THR A 79 13.11 -0.48 0.19
CA THR A 79 12.18 -0.62 1.31
C THR A 79 10.95 0.23 1.05
N LEU A 80 9.77 -0.33 1.32
CA LEU A 80 8.51 0.42 1.32
C LEU A 80 7.92 0.35 2.73
N GLN A 81 7.80 1.49 3.38
CA GLN A 81 7.06 1.61 4.63
C GLN A 81 5.61 1.99 4.35
N ILE A 82 4.67 1.38 5.06
CA ILE A 82 3.25 1.74 5.01
C ILE A 82 2.76 1.91 6.45
N ASP A 83 2.39 3.12 6.83
CA ASP A 83 1.83 3.39 8.16
C ASP A 83 0.36 2.95 8.22
N LEU A 84 0.14 1.74 8.73
CA LEU A 84 -1.19 1.18 8.96
C LEU A 84 -1.89 1.79 10.19
N GLY A 85 -1.13 2.39 11.12
CA GLY A 85 -1.65 2.91 12.39
C GLY A 85 -2.61 4.10 12.19
N THR A 86 -2.45 4.83 11.09
CA THR A 86 -3.28 6.00 10.76
C THR A 86 -4.57 5.65 10.01
N TRP A 87 -4.74 4.42 9.51
CA TRP A 87 -5.86 4.06 8.63
C TRP A 87 -7.22 4.30 9.28
N PHE A 88 -7.35 3.96 10.56
CA PHE A 88 -8.58 4.11 11.33
C PHE A 88 -8.51 5.29 12.33
N ALA A 89 -7.59 6.24 12.12
CA ALA A 89 -7.47 7.44 12.95
C ALA A 89 -8.39 8.56 12.45
N GLY A 90 -9.13 9.15 13.37
CA GLY A 90 -9.98 10.32 13.18
C GLY A 90 -9.33 11.62 13.68
N ALA A 91 -10.08 12.71 13.63
CA ALA A 91 -9.61 14.00 14.15
C ALA A 91 -9.34 13.93 15.66
N ALA A 92 -8.31 14.65 16.13
CA ALA A 92 -7.97 14.79 17.55
C ALA A 92 -7.83 13.45 18.32
N GLY A 93 -7.34 12.40 17.65
CA GLY A 93 -7.10 11.09 18.26
C GLY A 93 -8.34 10.21 18.42
N ALA A 94 -9.48 10.60 17.83
CA ALA A 94 -10.65 9.72 17.75
C ALA A 94 -10.32 8.46 16.94
N ILE A 95 -10.96 7.32 17.25
CA ILE A 95 -10.85 6.10 16.45
C ILE A 95 -12.10 5.98 15.57
N LEU A 96 -11.88 5.83 14.27
CA LEU A 96 -12.92 5.57 13.28
C LEU A 96 -13.37 4.12 13.42
N ASN A 97 -14.64 3.92 13.77
CA ASN A 97 -15.21 2.57 13.87
C ASN A 97 -15.29 1.93 12.47
N PRO A 98 -14.56 0.83 12.20
CA PRO A 98 -14.53 0.19 10.89
C PRO A 98 -15.88 -0.45 10.50
N MET A 99 -16.77 -0.66 11.47
CA MET A 99 -18.11 -1.22 11.27
C MET A 99 -19.20 -0.14 11.20
N ALA A 100 -18.85 1.14 11.28
CA ALA A 100 -19.84 2.21 11.20
C ALA A 100 -20.51 2.25 9.82
N PRO A 101 -21.85 2.32 9.73
CA PRO A 101 -22.55 2.46 8.46
C PRO A 101 -22.44 3.87 7.84
N SER A 102 -21.54 4.72 8.35
CA SER A 102 -21.37 6.10 7.90
C SER A 102 -20.44 6.16 6.69
N GLN A 103 -20.95 6.70 5.59
CA GLN A 103 -20.14 6.96 4.39
C GLN A 103 -19.01 7.96 4.65
N GLN A 104 -19.22 8.91 5.56
CA GLN A 104 -18.19 9.87 5.95
C GLN A 104 -17.02 9.17 6.65
N VAL A 105 -17.31 8.29 7.62
CA VAL A 105 -16.30 7.48 8.30
C VAL A 105 -15.54 6.62 7.31
N ARG A 106 -16.26 5.94 6.40
CA ARG A 106 -15.65 5.12 5.35
C ARG A 106 -14.73 5.93 4.43
N SER A 107 -15.20 7.07 3.94
CA SER A 107 -14.41 7.95 3.06
C SER A 107 -13.15 8.47 3.76
N GLN A 108 -13.24 8.75 5.07
CA GLN A 108 -12.07 9.18 5.84
C GLN A 108 -11.04 8.06 5.98
N ILE A 109 -11.46 6.82 6.24
CA ILE A 109 -10.57 5.65 6.25
C ILE A 109 -9.91 5.46 4.89
N GLU A 110 -10.66 5.57 3.79
CA GLU A 110 -10.11 5.47 2.43
C GLU A 110 -9.08 6.56 2.11
N GLN A 111 -9.29 7.79 2.59
CA GLN A 111 -8.33 8.89 2.45
C GLN A 111 -7.07 8.64 3.28
N ASN A 112 -7.20 8.13 4.50
CA ASN A 112 -6.06 7.78 5.35
C ASN A 112 -5.22 6.68 4.69
N ILE A 113 -5.86 5.63 4.18
CA ILE A 113 -5.19 4.56 3.42
C ILE A 113 -4.43 5.14 2.22
N ARG A 114 -5.06 6.01 1.43
CA ARG A 114 -4.36 6.64 0.28
C ARG A 114 -3.14 7.45 0.70
N ARG A 115 -3.21 8.14 1.85
CA ARG A 115 -2.12 8.96 2.38
C ARG A 115 -0.98 8.13 3.00
N SER A 116 -1.26 6.92 3.50
CA SER A 116 -0.22 6.07 4.09
C SER A 116 0.74 5.48 3.05
N PHE A 117 0.34 5.49 1.78
CA PHE A 117 1.21 5.11 0.67
C PHE A 117 2.14 6.27 0.35
N HIS A 118 3.10 6.49 1.25
CA HIS A 118 4.25 7.35 1.05
C HIS A 118 5.48 6.47 1.02
N ALA A 119 6.47 6.84 0.23
CA ALA A 119 7.74 6.14 0.23
C ALA A 119 8.88 7.15 0.15
N PHE A 120 9.95 6.79 0.83
CA PHE A 120 11.13 7.61 1.07
C PHE A 120 12.37 6.74 0.88
N GLU A 121 13.52 7.39 0.74
CA GLU A 121 14.82 6.73 0.68
C GLU A 121 15.25 6.34 2.11
N ASP A 122 15.72 5.11 2.27
CA ASP A 122 16.07 4.46 3.54
C ASP A 122 17.36 3.66 3.28
N GLU A 123 18.51 4.34 3.37
CA GLU A 123 19.82 3.78 3.05
C GLU A 123 20.29 2.84 4.16
N ASP A 124 19.96 3.15 5.42
CA ASP A 124 20.39 2.39 6.60
C ASP A 124 19.44 1.24 7.00
N ARG A 125 18.23 1.21 6.43
CA ARG A 125 17.18 0.20 6.59
C ARG A 125 16.53 0.21 7.97
N ASP A 126 16.51 1.34 8.66
CA ASP A 126 15.83 1.49 9.95
C ASP A 126 14.32 1.76 9.82
N GLY A 127 13.87 2.14 8.62
CA GLY A 127 12.48 2.43 8.32
C GLY A 127 12.04 3.85 8.70
N ASP A 128 12.99 4.76 8.91
CA ASP A 128 12.81 6.21 8.97
C ASP A 128 13.47 6.86 7.72
N PRO A 129 13.05 8.07 7.33
CA PRO A 129 13.66 8.77 6.20
C PRO A 129 15.06 9.30 6.56
N ASP A 130 16.04 8.97 5.70
CA ASP A 130 17.41 9.52 5.72
C ASP A 130 17.53 10.90 5.05
#